data_AF-A0A7J6PEH3-F1
#
_entry.id   AF-A0A7J6PEH3-F1
#
_cell.length_a   1.000
_cell.length_b   1.000
_cell.length_c   1.000
_cell.angle_alpha   90.00
_cell.angle_beta   90.00
_cell.angle_gamma   90.00
#
_symmetry.space_group_name_H-M   'P 1'
#
loop_
_entity.id
_entity.type
_entity.pdbx_description
1 polymer ?
#
loop_
_entity_poly.entity_id
_entity_poly.type
_entity_poly.pdbx_seq_one_letter_code
_entity_poly.pdbx_strand_id
1 'polypeptide(L)'
;MDLTNLLLMCQDPTKRSEAEAQLATAEQNSPAQLFPLLAGELANEEKPLGVRQLAGLVLKNALSKKDKARKKECQERWLALDENVKGGIRELSVKTLTTSKE
;
A
#
# COMPACT_ATOMS: atom_id res chain seq x y z
N MET A 1 9.82 3.12 9.54
CA MET A 1 9.86 3.64 8.17
C MET A 1 8.68 4.59 8.05
N ASP A 2 8.92 5.88 7.81
CA ASP A 2 7.83 6.85 7.72
C ASP A 2 7.20 6.78 6.32
N LEU A 3 6.18 5.93 6.18
CA LEU A 3 5.53 5.65 4.91
C LEU A 3 4.81 6.88 4.37
N THR A 4 4.29 7.72 5.27
CA THR A 4 3.63 8.99 4.94
C THR A 4 4.58 9.93 4.22
N ASN A 5 5.79 10.10 4.74
CA ASN A 5 6.80 10.97 4.13
C ASN A 5 7.26 10.40 2.78
N LEU A 6 7.42 9.07 2.66
CA LEU A 6 7.76 8.43 1.39
C LEU A 6 6.68 8.63 0.32
N LEU A 7 5.40 8.50 0.69
CA LEU A 7 4.27 8.76 -0.19
C LEU A 7 4.17 10.25 -0.57
N LEU A 8 4.50 11.15 0.37
CA LEU A 8 4.57 12.58 0.10
C LEU A 8 5.68 12.91 -0.91
N MET A 9 6.85 12.28 -0.78
CA MET A 9 7.95 12.41 -1.76
C MET A 9 7.58 11.89 -3.16
N CYS A 10 6.63 10.97 -3.25
CA CYS A 10 6.11 10.47 -4.52
C CYS A 10 5.23 11.51 -5.25
N GLN A 11 4.68 12.51 -4.54
CA GLN A 11 3.99 13.64 -5.15
C GLN A 11 4.95 14.67 -5.75
N ASP A 12 6.17 14.76 -5.24
CA ASP A 12 7.19 15.67 -5.75
C ASP A 12 7.85 15.12 -7.02
N PRO A 13 7.82 15.85 -8.15
CA PRO A 13 8.35 15.36 -9.43
C PRO A 13 9.85 15.07 -9.41
N THR A 14 10.61 15.71 -8.52
CA THR A 14 12.06 15.52 -8.36
C THR A 14 12.41 14.31 -7.52
N LYS A 15 11.58 13.96 -6.53
CA LYS A 15 11.82 12.85 -5.59
C LYS A 15 11.01 11.60 -5.90
N ARG A 16 10.06 11.69 -6.84
CA ARG A 16 9.20 10.59 -7.26
C ARG A 16 9.96 9.33 -7.63
N SER A 17 10.99 9.42 -8.49
CA SER A 17 11.75 8.23 -8.91
C SER A 17 12.46 7.54 -7.75
N GLU A 18 13.01 8.31 -6.81
CA GLU A 18 13.68 7.78 -5.62
C GLU A 18 12.67 7.15 -4.66
N ALA A 19 11.53 7.81 -4.45
CA ALA A 19 10.45 7.30 -3.62
C ALA A 19 9.86 6.00 -4.19
N GLU A 20 9.63 5.94 -5.51
CA GLU A 20 9.15 4.74 -6.20
C GLU A 20 10.16 3.58 -6.09
N ALA A 21 11.47 3.87 -6.19
CA ALA A 21 12.51 2.86 -6.01
C ALA A 21 12.54 2.31 -4.57
N GLN A 22 12.48 3.19 -3.56
CA GLN A 22 12.43 2.78 -2.15
C GLN A 22 11.17 1.97 -1.84
N LEU A 23 10.01 2.36 -2.39
CA LEU A 23 8.76 1.62 -2.27
C LEU A 23 8.87 0.21 -2.87
N ALA A 24 9.47 0.09 -4.06
CA ALA A 24 9.68 -1.20 -4.70
C ALA A 24 10.63 -2.11 -3.90
N THR A 25 11.70 -1.54 -3.33
CA THR A 25 12.61 -2.29 -2.45
C THR A 25 11.92 -2.71 -1.16
N ALA A 26 11.09 -1.85 -0.55
CA ALA A 26 10.33 -2.19 0.65
C ALA A 26 9.29 -3.28 0.40
N GLU A 27 8.60 -3.25 -0.77
CA GLU A 27 7.67 -4.30 -1.20
C GLU A 27 8.37 -5.65 -1.35
N GLN A 28 9.61 -5.69 -1.85
CA GLN A 28 10.38 -6.93 -1.99
C GLN A 28 10.94 -7.45 -0.66
N ASN A 29 11.41 -6.56 0.21
CA ASN A 29 12.07 -6.95 1.45
C ASN A 29 11.09 -7.36 2.56
N SER A 30 9.96 -6.66 2.70
CA SER A 30 9.06 -6.87 3.84
C SER A 30 7.58 -6.57 3.52
N PRO A 31 6.96 -7.34 2.61
CA PRO A 31 5.56 -7.15 2.24
C PRO A 31 4.60 -7.31 3.43
N ALA A 32 4.94 -8.18 4.39
CA ALA A 32 4.13 -8.45 5.57
C ALA A 32 3.98 -7.25 6.53
N GLN A 33 4.98 -6.39 6.59
CA GLN A 33 4.90 -5.15 7.38
C GLN A 33 4.35 -4.01 6.54
N LEU A 34 4.70 -3.93 5.25
CA LEU A 34 4.32 -2.82 4.39
C LEU A 34 2.80 -2.74 4.18
N PHE A 35 2.13 -3.88 3.94
CA PHE A 35 0.71 -3.90 3.61
C PHE A 35 -0.22 -3.42 4.74
N PRO A 36 -0.08 -3.86 6.01
CA PRO A 36 -0.89 -3.31 7.09
C PRO A 36 -0.56 -1.84 7.38
N LEU A 37 0.69 -1.42 7.20
CA LEU A 37 1.08 0.00 7.25
C LEU A 37 0.35 0.82 6.17
N LEU A 38 0.36 0.39 4.91
CA LEU A 38 -0.37 1.04 3.81
C LEU A 38 -1.88 1.10 4.08
N ALA A 39 -2.46 0.04 4.62
CA ALA A 39 -3.88 -0.01 4.96
C ALA A 39 -4.23 0.94 6.13
N GLY A 40 -3.34 1.07 7.11
CA GLY A 40 -3.48 2.03 8.21
C GLY A 40 -3.38 3.48 7.74
N GLU A 41 -2.43 3.77 6.85
CA GLU A 41 -2.31 5.09 6.19
C GLU A 41 -3.54 5.44 5.35
N LEU A 42 -4.10 4.46 4.64
CA LEU A 42 -5.30 4.61 3.83
C LEU A 42 -6.55 4.91 4.69
N ALA A 43 -6.69 4.20 5.81
CA ALA A 43 -7.80 4.34 6.75
C ALA A 43 -7.69 5.57 7.66
N ASN A 44 -6.52 6.21 7.71
CA ASN A 44 -6.31 7.40 8.51
C ASN A 44 -6.78 8.65 7.75
N GLU A 45 -7.86 9.25 8.23
CA GLU A 45 -8.51 10.40 7.60
C GLU A 45 -7.85 11.73 7.92
N GLU A 46 -7.00 11.77 8.94
CA GLU A 46 -6.22 12.94 9.31
C GLU A 46 -5.09 13.21 8.30
N LYS A 47 -4.79 12.24 7.42
CA LYS A 47 -3.71 12.33 6.44
C LYS A 47 -4.18 12.96 5.11
N PRO A 48 -3.28 13.63 4.37
CA PRO A 48 -3.62 14.26 3.11
C PRO A 48 -4.25 13.26 2.13
N LEU A 49 -5.31 13.69 1.43
CA LEU A 49 -6.04 12.84 0.48
C LEU A 49 -5.10 12.18 -0.54
N GLY A 50 -4.11 12.91 -1.04
CA GLY A 50 -3.15 12.37 -2.00
C GLY A 50 -2.26 11.26 -1.43
N VAL A 51 -1.95 11.27 -0.12
CA VAL A 51 -1.22 10.18 0.55
C VAL A 51 -2.11 8.95 0.67
N ARG A 52 -3.38 9.12 1.06
CA ARG A 52 -4.37 8.02 1.13
C ARG A 52 -4.55 7.35 -0.22
N GLN A 53 -4.74 8.15 -1.27
CA GLN A 53 -4.90 7.65 -2.64
C GLN A 53 -3.65 6.89 -3.12
N LEU A 54 -2.45 7.44 -2.86
CA LEU A 54 -1.20 6.75 -3.20
C LEU A 54 -1.03 5.45 -2.42
N ALA A 55 -1.33 5.44 -1.12
CA ALA A 55 -1.26 4.22 -0.31
C ALA A 55 -2.18 3.12 -0.86
N GLY A 56 -3.41 3.46 -1.24
CA GLY A 56 -4.33 2.54 -1.90
C GLY A 56 -3.84 2.05 -3.27
N LEU A 57 -3.24 2.93 -4.08
CA LEU A 57 -2.66 2.58 -5.37
C LEU A 57 -1.46 1.64 -5.24
N VAL A 58 -0.55 1.92 -4.31
CA VAL A 58 0.60 1.07 -4.00
C VAL A 58 0.12 -0.29 -3.52
N LEU A 59 -0.81 -0.33 -2.57
CA LEU A 59 -1.39 -1.58 -2.06
C LEU A 59 -2.02 -2.40 -3.20
N LYS A 60 -2.78 -1.75 -4.10
CA LYS A 60 -3.34 -2.40 -5.29
C LYS A 60 -2.25 -2.94 -6.21
N ASN A 61 -1.20 -2.16 -6.46
CA ASN A 61 -0.10 -2.56 -7.35
C ASN A 61 0.74 -3.71 -6.76
N ALA A 62 0.85 -3.78 -5.44
CA ALA A 62 1.50 -4.89 -4.75
C ALA A 62 0.69 -6.18 -4.86
N LEU A 63 -0.65 -6.08 -4.86
CA LEU A 63 -1.58 -7.21 -4.95
C LEU A 63 -1.84 -7.69 -6.39
N SER A 64 -1.85 -6.77 -7.36
CA SER A 64 -2.23 -7.08 -8.73
C SER A 64 -1.49 -6.20 -9.75
N LYS A 65 -0.64 -6.85 -10.55
CA LYS A 65 0.04 -6.24 -11.71
C LYS A 65 -0.67 -6.62 -13.01
N LYS A 66 -0.50 -5.80 -14.06
CA LYS A 66 -1.10 -6.05 -15.40
C LYS A 66 -0.62 -7.37 -16.03
N ASP A 67 0.61 -7.77 -15.71
CA ASP A 67 1.23 -8.98 -16.25
C ASP A 67 0.75 -10.24 -15.53
N LYS A 68 0.29 -11.25 -16.27
CA LYS A 68 -0.29 -12.48 -15.70
C LYS A 68 0.73 -13.31 -14.92
N ALA A 69 2.00 -13.33 -15.33
CA ALA A 69 3.04 -14.08 -14.62
C ALA A 69 3.36 -13.40 -13.28
N ARG A 70 3.54 -12.07 -13.29
CA ARG A 70 3.77 -11.29 -12.07
C ARG A 70 2.55 -11.26 -11.14
N LYS A 71 1.34 -11.35 -11.68
CA LYS A 71 0.12 -11.45 -10.87
C LYS A 71 0.10 -12.72 -10.02
N LYS A 72 0.51 -13.87 -10.56
CA LYS A 72 0.60 -15.11 -9.79
C LYS A 72 1.62 -14.99 -8.66
N GLU A 73 2.80 -14.45 -8.95
CA GLU A 73 3.85 -14.25 -7.92
C GLU A 73 3.40 -13.29 -6.80
N CYS A 74 2.72 -12.18 -7.15
CA CYS A 74 2.11 -11.28 -6.18
C CYS A 74 1.01 -11.98 -5.35
N GLN A 75 0.18 -12.82 -5.98
CA GLN A 75 -0.85 -13.59 -5.27
C GLN A 75 -0.26 -14.65 -4.35
N GLU A 76 0.80 -15.35 -4.76
CA GLU A 76 1.50 -16.32 -3.93
C GLU A 76 2.18 -15.63 -2.75
N ARG A 77 2.83 -14.49 -2.97
CA ARG A 77 3.35 -13.64 -1.88
C ARG A 77 2.26 -13.19 -0.92
N TRP A 78 1.10 -12.78 -1.45
CA TRP A 78 -0.03 -12.43 -0.61
C TRP A 78 -0.55 -13.64 0.16
N LEU A 79 -0.68 -14.79 -0.48
CA LEU A 79 -1.14 -16.03 0.16
C LEU A 79 -0.17 -16.51 1.24
N ALA A 80 1.13 -16.30 1.06
CA ALA A 80 2.17 -16.60 2.06
C ALA A 80 2.12 -15.68 3.30
N LEU A 81 1.34 -14.60 3.28
CA LEU A 81 1.14 -13.76 4.45
C LEU A 81 0.21 -14.40 5.48
N ASP A 82 0.43 -14.02 6.73
CA ASP A 82 -0.40 -14.42 7.85
C ASP A 82 -1.86 -13.95 7.68
N GLU A 83 -2.81 -14.81 8.06
CA GLU A 83 -4.24 -14.49 7.95
C GLU A 83 -4.64 -13.31 8.83
N ASN A 84 -3.96 -13.09 9.96
CA ASN A 84 -4.21 -11.93 10.82
C ASN A 84 -3.88 -10.62 10.09
N VAL A 85 -2.80 -10.59 9.30
CA VAL A 85 -2.40 -9.42 8.52
C VAL A 85 -3.40 -9.17 7.39
N LYS A 86 -3.82 -10.22 6.68
CA LYS A 86 -4.85 -10.14 5.63
C LYS A 86 -6.17 -9.62 6.19
N GLY A 87 -6.58 -10.11 7.37
CA GLY A 87 -7.77 -9.69 8.08
C GLY A 87 -7.75 -8.20 8.41
N GLY A 88 -6.67 -7.72 9.03
CA GLY A 88 -6.49 -6.30 9.35
C GLY A 88 -6.53 -5.39 8.11
N ILE A 89 -5.88 -5.79 7.02
CA ILE A 89 -5.90 -5.01 5.76
C ILE A 89 -7.33 -4.93 5.22
N ARG A 90 -8.07 -6.04 5.23
CA ARG A 90 -9.46 -6.09 4.75
C ARG A 90 -10.36 -5.20 5.60
N GLU A 91 -10.23 -5.27 6.93
CA GLU A 91 -11.00 -4.43 7.86
C GLU A 91 -10.73 -2.94 7.62
N LEU A 92 -9.45 -2.54 7.56
CA LEU A 92 -9.05 -1.15 7.30
C LEU A 92 -9.52 -0.65 5.93
N SER A 93 -9.47 -1.51 4.91
CA SER A 93 -9.97 -1.19 3.57
C SER A 93 -11.48 -0.98 3.55
N VAL A 94 -12.24 -1.86 4.22
CA VAL A 94 -13.71 -1.73 4.35
C VAL A 94 -14.07 -0.51 5.19
N LYS A 95 -13.34 -0.24 6.27
CA LYS A 95 -13.51 0.96 7.09
C LYS A 95 -13.34 2.22 6.24
N THR A 96 -12.28 2.31 5.44
CA THR A 96 -12.04 3.44 4.52
C THR A 96 -13.20 3.65 3.52
N LEU A 97 -13.75 2.56 2.98
CA LEU A 97 -14.91 2.63 2.07
C LEU A 97 -16.18 3.13 2.79
N THR A 98 -16.30 2.84 4.09
CA THR A 98 -17.45 3.25 4.89
C THR A 98 -17.33 4.70 5.34
N THR A 99 -16.11 5.21 5.55
CA THR A 99 -15.88 6.61 5.96
C THR A 99 -15.97 7.59 4.80
N SER A 100 -15.95 7.15 3.54
CA SER A 100 -16.22 8.02 2.37
C SER A 100 -17.70 8.35 2.15
N LYS A 101 -18.51 8.31 3.21
CA LYS A 101 -19.84 8.93 3.25
C LYS A 101 -19.75 10.17 4.14
N GLU A 102 -19.50 11.32 3.51
CA GLU A 102 -20.30 12.57 3.56
C GLU A 102 -19.62 13.66 2.73
#